data_AF-A0A3N2MG13-F1
#
_entry.id   AF-A0A3N2MG13-F1
#
_cell.length_a   1.000
_cell.length_b   1.000
_cell.length_c   1.000
_cell.angle_alpha   90.00
_cell.angle_beta   90.00
_cell.angle_gamma   90.00
#
_symmetry.space_group_name_H-M   'P 1'
#
loop_
_entity.id
_entity.type
_entity.pdbx_description
1 polymer ?
#
loop_
_entity_poly.entity_id
_entity_poly.type
_entity_poly.pdbx_seq_one_letter_code
_entity_poly.pdbx_strand_id
1 'polypeptide(L)'
;MIEIIAILLVGIAFGRLFRRTSAATGIANRMNITVWILIFALGLSIGCDTALVKQIPHIGAEAGVLAALATAGSIITVMAVVKVTHRKS
;
A
#
# COMPACT_ATOMS: atom_id res chain seq x y z
N MET A 1 -13.80 7.40 15.29
CA MET A 1 -12.94 6.29 14.80
C MET A 1 -13.76 5.14 14.22
N ILE A 2 -14.74 4.59 14.96
CA ILE A 2 -15.65 3.55 14.42
C ILE A 2 -16.37 4.03 13.15
N GLU A 3 -16.77 5.29 13.10
CA GLU A 3 -17.42 5.88 11.93
C GLU A 3 -16.54 5.87 10.67
N ILE A 4 -15.24 6.15 10.81
CA ILE A 4 -14.27 6.07 9.71
C ILE A 4 -14.16 4.62 9.23
N ILE A 5 -14.07 3.66 10.17
CA ILE A 5 -14.01 2.23 9.84
C ILE A 5 -15.31 1.78 9.14
N ALA A 6 -16.47 2.26 9.59
CA ALA A 6 -17.76 1.95 8.98
C ALA A 6 -17.84 2.47 7.54
N ILE A 7 -17.42 3.73 7.31
CA ILE A 7 -17.39 4.33 5.97
C ILE A 7 -16.42 3.56 5.05
N LEU A 8 -15.26 3.12 5.56
CA LEU A 8 -14.32 2.30 4.80
C LEU A 8 -14.92 0.94 4.42
N LEU A 9 -15.61 0.26 5.34
CA LEU A 9 -16.27 -1.02 5.06
C LEU A 9 -17.38 -0.86 4.03
N VAL A 10 -18.19 0.20 4.13
CA VAL A 10 -19.22 0.51 3.14
C VAL A 10 -18.59 0.79 1.78
N GLY A 11 -17.50 1.57 1.73
CA GLY A 11 -16.77 1.85 0.49
C GLY A 11 -16.22 0.59 -0.20
N ILE A 12 -15.67 -0.35 0.57
CA ILE A 12 -15.19 -1.64 0.04
C ILE A 12 -16.35 -2.48 -0.50
N ALA A 13 -17.46 -2.56 0.24
CA ALA A 13 -18.66 -3.29 -0.18
C ALA A 13 -19.23 -2.71 -1.49
N PHE A 14 -19.34 -1.38 -1.56
CA PHE A 14 -19.84 -0.66 -2.72
C PHE A 14 -18.91 -0.82 -3.93
N GLY A 15 -17.59 -0.68 -3.72
CA GLY A 15 -16.57 -0.90 -4.74
C GLY A 15 -16.58 -2.33 -5.28
N ARG A 16 -16.84 -3.33 -4.44
CA ARG A 16 -16.95 -4.74 -4.87
C ARG A 16 -18.20 -5.00 -5.71
N LEU A 17 -19.33 -4.37 -5.36
CA LEU A 17 -20.58 -4.47 -6.12
C LEU A 17 -20.46 -3.85 -7.51
N PHE A 18 -19.79 -2.69 -7.62
CA PHE A 18 -19.58 -1.98 -8.88
C PHE A 18 -18.44 -2.55 -9.76
N ARG A 19 -17.53 -3.35 -9.20
CA ARG A 19 -16.38 -3.95 -9.91
C ARG A 19 -16.77 -4.85 -11.09
N ARG A 20 -18.01 -5.34 -11.15
CA ARG A 20 -18.49 -6.26 -12.19
C ARG A 20 -18.92 -5.54 -13.49
N THR A 21 -18.96 -4.21 -13.51
CA THR A 21 -19.28 -3.44 -14.72
C THR A 21 -18.00 -3.06 -15.48
N SER A 22 -18.03 -3.16 -16.82
CA SER A 22 -16.91 -2.82 -17.72
C SER A 22 -16.42 -1.36 -17.58
N ALA A 23 -17.21 -0.50 -16.92
CA ALA A 23 -16.84 0.86 -16.54
C ALA A 23 -15.68 0.91 -15.51
N ALA A 24 -15.51 -0.13 -14.67
CA ALA A 24 -14.42 -0.21 -13.70
C ALA A 24 -13.04 -0.31 -14.37
N THR A 25 -12.96 -0.90 -15.55
CA THR A 25 -11.71 -1.06 -16.31
C THR A 25 -11.23 0.27 -16.89
N GLY A 26 -12.15 1.16 -17.30
CA GLY A 26 -11.81 2.51 -17.77
C GLY A 26 -11.29 3.43 -16.67
N ILE A 27 -11.73 3.22 -15.42
CA ILE A 27 -11.27 3.96 -14.23
C ILE A 27 -9.87 3.53 -13.83
N ALA A 28 -9.54 2.23 -13.92
CA ALA A 28 -8.22 1.71 -13.60
C ALA A 28 -7.10 2.39 -14.41
N ASN A 29 -7.34 2.66 -15.70
CA ASN A 29 -6.36 3.34 -16.54
C ASN A 29 -6.16 4.82 -16.14
N ARG A 30 -7.23 5.51 -15.73
CA ARG A 30 -7.16 6.91 -15.23
C ARG A 30 -6.49 7.00 -13.85
N MET A 31 -6.69 5.98 -13.01
CA MET A 31 -6.04 5.88 -11.70
C MET A 31 -4.52 5.82 -11.83
N ASN A 32 -4.00 5.05 -12.80
CA ASN A 32 -2.56 4.97 -13.03
C ASN A 32 -1.96 6.34 -13.38
N ILE A 33 -2.58 7.08 -14.32
CA ILE A 33 -2.12 8.44 -14.69
C ILE A 33 -2.12 9.37 -13.47
N THR A 34 -3.17 9.31 -12.65
CA THR A 34 -3.27 10.14 -11.44
C THR A 34 -2.19 9.77 -10.43
N VAL A 35 -1.94 8.48 -10.21
CA VAL A 35 -0.86 8.01 -9.32
C VAL A 35 0.50 8.50 -9.79
N TRP A 36 0.77 8.47 -11.09
CA TRP A 36 1.99 9.04 -11.66
C TRP A 36 2.13 10.53 -11.36
N ILE A 37 1.07 11.32 -11.57
CA ILE A 37 1.06 12.76 -11.28
C ILE A 37 1.29 13.01 -9.79
N LEU A 38 0.63 12.25 -8.92
CA LEU A 38 0.79 12.38 -7.46
C LEU A 38 2.20 12.04 -7.01
N ILE A 39 2.79 10.94 -7.48
CA ILE A 39 4.16 10.56 -7.15
C ILE A 39 5.15 11.63 -7.65
N PHE A 40 4.92 12.19 -8.84
CA PHE A 40 5.74 13.27 -9.38
C PHE A 40 5.64 14.55 -8.53
N ALA A 41 4.42 14.98 -8.21
CA ALA A 41 4.18 16.14 -7.36
C ALA A 41 4.79 15.97 -5.96
N LEU A 42 4.69 14.76 -5.39
CA LEU A 42 5.31 14.42 -4.11
C LEU A 42 6.84 14.50 -4.22
N GLY A 43 7.43 13.95 -5.27
CA GLY A 43 8.87 14.02 -5.53
C GLY A 43 9.37 15.46 -5.66
N LEU A 44 8.65 16.33 -6.37
CA LEU A 44 8.95 17.76 -6.44
C LEU A 44 8.84 18.44 -5.07
N SER A 45 7.76 18.18 -4.33
CA SER A 45 7.53 18.76 -3.02
C SER A 45 8.63 18.40 -2.02
N ILE A 46 9.12 17.15 -2.06
CA ILE A 46 10.21 16.69 -1.21
C ILE A 46 11.55 17.27 -1.71
N GLY A 47 11.78 17.29 -3.02
CA GLY A 47 13.05 17.74 -3.62
C GLY A 47 13.34 19.23 -3.45
N CYS A 48 12.31 20.08 -3.41
CA CYS A 48 12.48 21.51 -3.16
C CYS A 48 12.76 21.85 -1.68
N ASP A 49 12.50 20.93 -0.75
CA ASP A 49 12.70 21.14 0.67
C ASP A 49 14.05 20.57 1.14
N THR A 50 15.03 21.46 1.32
CA THR A 50 16.38 21.08 1.74
C THR A 50 16.47 20.51 3.16
N ALA A 51 15.50 20.78 4.05
CA ALA A 51 15.47 20.18 5.38
C ALA A 51 15.05 18.71 5.29
N LEU A 52 14.06 18.41 4.45
CA LEU A 52 13.57 17.06 4.22
C LEU A 52 14.63 16.25 3.47
N VAL A 53 15.22 16.79 2.40
CA VAL A 53 16.26 16.11 1.60
C VAL A 53 17.46 15.67 2.45
N LYS A 54 17.89 16.48 3.41
CA LYS A 54 18.99 16.12 4.31
C LYS A 54 18.64 14.98 5.27
N GLN A 55 17.35 14.80 5.59
CA GLN A 55 16.87 13.73 6.47
C GLN A 55 16.49 12.45 5.71
N ILE A 56 16.28 12.51 4.38
CA ILE A 56 15.97 11.34 3.54
C ILE A 56 16.91 10.16 3.77
N PRO A 57 18.25 10.31 3.90
CA PRO A 57 19.13 9.16 4.14
C PRO A 57 18.82 8.45 5.46
N HIS A 58 18.50 9.19 6.51
CA HIS A 58 18.15 8.62 7.82
C HIS A 58 16.77 7.96 7.77
N ILE A 59 15.74 8.70 7.32
CA ILE A 59 14.36 8.20 7.23
C ILE A 59 14.28 7.02 6.26
N GLY A 60 15.02 7.08 5.16
CA GLY A 60 15.10 6.02 4.16
C GLY A 60 15.78 4.75 4.67
N ALA A 61 16.83 4.88 5.50
CA ALA A 61 17.46 3.73 6.15
C ALA A 61 16.49 3.05 7.13
N GLU A 62 15.80 3.83 7.97
CA GLU A 62 14.78 3.31 8.88
C GLU A 62 13.64 2.64 8.12
N ALA A 63 13.11 3.30 7.07
CA ALA A 63 12.08 2.74 6.22
C ALA A 63 12.53 1.45 5.52
N GLY A 64 13.79 1.38 5.08
CA GLY A 64 14.39 0.19 4.49
C GLY A 64 14.45 -0.99 5.48
N VAL A 65 14.88 -0.73 6.71
CA VAL A 65 14.88 -1.74 7.79
C VAL A 65 13.47 -2.21 8.10
N LEU A 66 12.50 -1.29 8.22
CA LEU A 66 11.09 -1.63 8.45
C LEU A 66 10.51 -2.46 7.30
N ALA A 67 10.80 -2.10 6.04
CA ALA A 67 10.36 -2.85 4.87
C ALA A 67 10.95 -4.26 4.83
N ALA A 68 12.24 -4.41 5.19
CA ALA A 68 12.91 -5.70 5.27
C ALA A 68 12.30 -6.58 6.38
N LEU A 69 12.08 -6.03 7.58
CA LEU A 69 11.46 -6.73 8.69
C LEU A 69 10.01 -7.11 8.39
N ALA A 70 9.24 -6.22 7.76
CA ALA A 70 7.87 -6.51 7.35
C ALA A 70 7.81 -7.64 6.31
N THR A 71 8.70 -7.61 5.31
CA THR A 71 8.79 -8.66 4.29
C THR A 71 9.22 -9.99 4.91
N ALA A 72 10.24 -9.97 5.77
CA ALA A 72 10.69 -11.15 6.50
C ALA A 72 9.58 -11.73 7.38
N GLY A 73 8.85 -10.90 8.13
CA GLY A 73 7.72 -11.32 8.94
C GLY A 73 6.60 -11.96 8.11
N SER A 74 6.30 -11.39 6.93
CA SER A 74 5.35 -11.98 5.98
C SER A 74 5.80 -13.37 5.50
N ILE A 75 7.08 -13.54 5.15
CA ILE A 75 7.63 -14.83 4.71
C ILE A 75 7.59 -15.88 5.83
N ILE A 76 8.03 -15.51 7.04
CA ILE A 76 8.02 -16.40 8.21
C ILE A 76 6.60 -16.88 8.50
N THR A 77 5.62 -15.98 8.42
CA THR A 77 4.20 -16.30 8.64
C THR A 77 3.71 -17.32 7.61
N VAL A 78 4.01 -17.12 6.33
CA VAL A 78 3.66 -18.09 5.28
C VAL A 78 4.31 -19.44 5.55
N MET A 79 5.59 -19.48 5.90
CA MET A 79 6.28 -20.74 6.24
C MET A 79 5.67 -21.46 7.44
N ALA A 80 5.26 -20.71 8.48
CA ALA A 80 4.60 -21.27 9.65
C ALA A 80 3.24 -21.88 9.29
N VAL A 81 2.42 -21.16 8.51
CA VAL A 81 1.11 -21.64 8.04
C VAL A 81 1.25 -22.90 7.17
N VAL A 82 2.22 -22.93 6.26
CA VAL A 82 2.49 -24.09 5.40
C VAL A 82 2.92 -25.30 6.23
N LYS A 83 3.83 -25.12 7.21
CA LYS A 83 4.26 -26.21 8.10
C LYS A 83 3.12 -26.77 8.96
N VAL A 84 2.25 -25.91 9.49
CA VAL A 84 1.09 -26.33 10.29
C VAL A 84 0.08 -27.08 9.41
N THR A 85 -0.14 -26.63 8.18
CA THR A 85 -1.09 -27.26 7.26
C THR A 85 -0.57 -28.61 6.77
N HIS A 86 0.73 -28.75 6.45
CA HIS A 86 1.33 -30.03 6.07
C HIS A 86 1.44 -31.04 7.22
N ARG A 87 1.46 -30.61 8.48
CA ARG A 87 1.38 -31.53 9.64
C ARG A 87 -0.02 -32.09 9.88
N LYS A 88 -1.05 -31.55 9.21
CA LYS A 88 -2.45 -31.91 9.41
C LYS A 88 -3.02 -32.81 8.29
N SER A 89 -2.20 -33.15 7.29
CA SER A 89 -2.47 -34.14 6.25
C SER A 89 -1.59 -35.35 6.43
#